data_AF-A0A436W007-F1
#
_entry.id   AF-A0A436W007-F1
#
_cell.length_a   1.000
_cell.length_b   1.000
_cell.length_c   1.000
_cell.angle_alpha   90.00
_cell.angle_beta   90.00
_cell.angle_gamma   90.00
#
_symmetry.space_group_name_H-M   'P 1'
#
loop_
_entity.id
_entity.type
_entity.pdbx_description
1 polymer ?
#
loop_
_entity_poly.entity_id
_entity_poly.type
_entity_poly.pdbx_seq_one_letter_code
_entity_poly.pdbx_strand_id
1 'polypeptide(L)'
;MTHMEILAPSRTTPNGYKVDVSRGQRIGRVSSEWFNRPADERYLSLTDLHNSVKRRSERSKTRIVESEAIRVEASRDNPERLTLMLPNAHTTVAPTHWSFGQLASLVGAPATYLRQLPAALAGINLQYGLSTHRAE
;
A
#
# COMPACT_ATOMS: atom_id res chain seq x y z
N MET A 1 -14.17 74.61 44.45
CA MET A 1 -13.53 73.34 44.85
C MET A 1 -12.80 72.77 43.65
N THR A 2 -11.57 72.34 43.88
CA THR A 2 -10.50 72.02 42.94
C THR A 2 -10.77 70.74 42.14
N HIS A 3 -10.57 70.80 40.81
CA HIS A 3 -10.58 69.64 39.92
C HIS A 3 -9.23 68.93 40.03
N MET A 4 -9.22 67.68 40.50
CA MET A 4 -8.02 66.86 40.63
C MET A 4 -8.02 65.83 39.49
N GLU A 5 -7.15 66.02 38.49
CA GLU A 5 -6.98 65.07 37.39
C GLU A 5 -6.08 63.91 37.86
N ILE A 6 -6.63 62.71 37.89
CA ILE A 6 -5.88 61.49 38.23
C ILE A 6 -5.24 60.97 36.94
N LEU A 7 -3.93 61.18 36.79
CA LEU A 7 -3.16 60.53 35.72
C LEU A 7 -3.10 59.02 35.97
N ALA A 8 -3.83 58.25 35.16
CA ALA A 8 -3.66 56.80 35.11
C ALA A 8 -2.29 56.46 34.51
N PRO A 9 -1.53 55.48 35.06
CA PRO A 9 -0.23 55.11 34.52
C PRO A 9 -0.38 54.53 33.11
N SER A 10 0.51 54.94 32.19
CA SER A 10 0.56 54.41 30.84
C SER A 10 0.80 52.90 30.90
N ARG A 11 -0.16 52.10 30.42
CA ARG A 11 0.00 50.65 30.29
C ARG A 11 0.98 50.39 29.15
N THR A 12 2.23 50.05 29.49
CA THR A 12 3.21 49.54 28.53
C THR A 12 2.64 48.25 27.94
N THR A 13 2.24 48.28 26.67
CA THR A 13 1.90 47.06 25.95
C THR A 13 3.15 46.19 25.89
N PRO A 14 3.12 44.92 26.34
CA PRO A 14 4.28 44.07 26.18
C PRO A 14 4.58 43.96 24.68
N ASN A 15 5.78 44.41 24.28
CA ASN A 15 6.26 44.21 22.92
C ASN A 15 6.08 42.74 22.54
N GLY A 16 5.51 42.49 21.35
CA GLY A 16 5.34 41.13 20.85
C GLY A 16 6.67 40.38 20.86
N TYR A 17 6.63 39.08 21.18
CA TYR A 17 7.83 38.24 21.15
C TYR A 17 8.41 38.21 19.73
N LYS A 18 9.62 38.77 19.56
CA LYS A 18 10.37 38.66 18.31
C LYS A 18 10.93 37.25 18.19
N VAL A 19 10.38 36.46 17.25
CA VAL A 19 10.87 35.11 16.96
C VAL A 19 12.12 35.21 16.09
N ASP A 20 13.23 34.63 16.55
CA ASP A 20 14.45 34.45 15.77
C ASP A 20 14.45 33.07 15.09
N VAL A 21 14.15 33.06 13.79
CA VAL A 21 14.07 31.84 12.96
C VAL A 21 15.41 31.13 12.79
N SER A 22 16.54 31.78 13.09
CA SER A 22 17.87 31.19 12.96
C SER A 22 18.26 30.28 14.14
N ARG A 23 17.54 30.38 15.26
CA ARG A 23 17.78 29.60 16.49
C ARG A 23 16.91 28.34 16.61
N GLY A 24 16.04 28.10 15.63
CA GLY A 24 15.16 26.93 15.59
C GLY A 24 15.86 25.67 15.05
N GLN A 25 15.30 24.50 15.38
CA GLN A 25 15.70 23.21 14.81
C GLN A 25 14.50 22.53 14.14
N ARG A 26 14.75 21.73 13.08
CA ARG A 26 13.70 20.96 12.41
C ARG A 26 13.35 19.71 13.23
N ILE A 27 12.18 19.71 13.85
CA ILE A 27 11.65 18.53 14.56
C ILE A 27 10.79 17.70 13.59
N GLY A 28 11.41 16.76 12.89
CA GLY A 28 10.74 15.89 11.91
C GLY A 28 10.10 14.62 12.48
N ARG A 29 10.17 14.42 13.81
CA ARG A 29 9.79 13.16 14.47
C ARG A 29 8.34 12.77 14.20
N VAL A 30 7.38 13.67 14.43
CA VAL A 30 5.95 13.41 14.22
C VAL A 30 5.66 13.05 12.76
N SER A 31 6.30 13.73 11.80
CA SER A 31 6.17 13.40 10.37
C SER A 31 6.75 12.03 10.05
N SER A 32 7.84 11.64 10.69
CA SER A 32 8.50 10.34 10.48
C SER A 32 7.69 9.20 11.12
N GLU A 33 7.18 9.42 12.32
CA GLU A 33 6.29 8.49 13.02
C GLU A 33 5.00 8.29 12.22
N TRP A 34 4.38 9.37 11.74
CA TRP A 34 3.20 9.28 10.85
C TRP A 34 3.51 8.52 9.56
N PHE A 35 4.65 8.81 8.92
CA PHE A 35 5.04 8.15 7.68
C PHE A 35 5.28 6.64 7.85
N ASN A 36 5.77 6.22 9.01
CA ASN A 36 6.07 4.81 9.31
C ASN A 36 4.87 4.00 9.82
N ARG A 37 3.72 4.63 10.07
CA ARG A 37 2.52 3.91 10.52
C ARG A 37 2.09 2.82 9.52
N PRO A 38 1.61 1.66 9.98
CA PRO A 38 0.85 0.72 9.15
C PRO A 38 -0.31 1.40 8.40
N ALA A 39 -0.72 0.85 7.26
CA ALA A 39 -1.72 1.49 6.38
C ALA A 39 -3.09 1.68 7.06
N ASP A 40 -3.45 0.79 7.99
CA ASP A 40 -4.63 0.80 8.82
C ASP A 40 -4.61 1.88 9.93
N GLU A 41 -3.44 2.42 10.27
CA GLU A 41 -3.27 3.46 11.30
C GLU A 41 -3.17 4.89 10.72
N ARG A 42 -3.30 5.04 9.39
CA ARG A 42 -3.16 6.32 8.66
C ARG A 42 -4.48 7.05 8.41
N TYR A 43 -5.56 6.65 9.07
CA TYR A 43 -6.87 7.29 8.95
C TYR A 43 -7.05 8.36 10.02
N LEU A 44 -7.66 9.49 9.66
CA LEU A 44 -7.90 10.63 10.56
C LEU A 44 -9.07 10.38 11.53
N SER A 45 -9.93 9.40 11.24
CA SER A 45 -11.05 8.99 12.09
C SER A 45 -11.42 7.51 11.89
N LEU A 46 -12.14 6.94 12.86
CA LEU A 46 -12.70 5.59 12.73
C LEU A 46 -13.77 5.51 11.62
N THR A 47 -14.48 6.61 11.37
CA THR A 47 -15.45 6.71 10.27
C THR A 47 -14.75 6.63 8.91
N ASP A 48 -13.60 7.27 8.74
CA ASP A 48 -12.83 7.21 7.50
C ASP A 48 -12.26 5.80 7.26
N LEU A 49 -11.72 5.17 8.31
CA LEU A 49 -11.29 3.77 8.26
C LEU A 49 -12.45 2.86 7.86
N HIS A 50 -13.61 3.01 8.50
CA HIS A 50 -14.81 2.22 8.19
C HIS A 50 -15.24 2.38 6.73
N ASN A 51 -15.34 3.62 6.25
CA ASN A 51 -15.74 3.92 4.87
C ASN A 51 -14.76 3.33 3.84
N SER A 52 -13.46 3.40 4.10
CA SER A 52 -12.42 2.82 3.26
C SER A 52 -12.55 1.29 3.18
N VAL A 53 -12.63 0.63 4.34
CA VAL A 53 -12.72 -0.84 4.41
C VAL A 53 -14.04 -1.34 3.84
N LYS A 54 -15.17 -0.66 4.13
CA LYS A 54 -16.48 -0.99 3.58
C LYS A 54 -16.50 -0.90 2.06
N ARG A 55 -15.98 0.20 1.47
CA ARG A 55 -15.88 0.36 0.01
C ARG A 55 -15.02 -0.74 -0.63
N ARG A 56 -13.92 -1.15 0.03
CA ARG A 56 -13.08 -2.27 -0.44
C ARG A 56 -13.83 -3.60 -0.38
N SER A 57 -14.59 -3.83 0.70
CA SER A 57 -15.41 -5.03 0.86
C SER A 57 -16.47 -5.12 -0.24
N GLU A 58 -17.23 -4.04 -0.46
CA GLU A 58 -18.30 -3.97 -1.48
C GLU A 58 -17.80 -4.20 -2.91
N ARG A 59 -16.53 -3.84 -3.19
CA ARG A 59 -15.90 -4.05 -4.50
C ARG A 59 -15.19 -5.39 -4.64
N SER A 60 -14.92 -6.08 -3.53
CA SER A 60 -14.25 -7.38 -3.53
C SER A 60 -15.18 -8.44 -4.09
N LYS A 61 -14.67 -9.23 -5.03
CA LYS A 61 -15.39 -10.36 -5.62
C LYS A 61 -14.54 -11.60 -5.48
N THR A 62 -15.18 -12.72 -5.17
CA THR A 62 -14.56 -14.04 -5.12
C THR A 62 -15.22 -14.94 -6.15
N ARG A 63 -14.41 -15.72 -6.87
CA ARG A 63 -14.90 -16.73 -7.81
C ARG A 63 -13.89 -17.86 -7.89
N ILE A 64 -14.39 -19.06 -8.13
CA ILE A 64 -13.59 -20.25 -8.39
C ILE A 64 -13.18 -20.24 -9.87
N VAL A 65 -11.90 -20.50 -10.13
CA VAL A 65 -11.31 -20.54 -11.46
C VAL A 65 -10.59 -21.87 -11.58
N GLU A 66 -10.89 -22.61 -12.65
CA GLU A 66 -10.15 -23.82 -12.99
C GLU A 66 -8.67 -23.48 -13.21
N SER A 67 -7.77 -24.20 -12.55
CA SER A 67 -6.33 -23.92 -12.60
C SER A 67 -5.78 -23.96 -14.03
N GLU A 68 -6.26 -24.90 -14.85
CA GLU A 68 -5.88 -25.04 -16.27
C GLU A 68 -6.31 -23.84 -17.13
N ALA A 69 -7.33 -23.09 -16.71
CA ALA A 69 -7.82 -21.92 -17.42
C ALA A 69 -7.00 -20.65 -17.10
N ILE A 70 -6.11 -20.70 -16.11
CA ILE A 70 -5.21 -19.59 -15.78
C ILE A 70 -4.08 -19.56 -16.79
N ARG A 71 -3.96 -18.43 -17.51
CA ARG A 71 -2.82 -18.20 -18.40
C ARG A 71 -1.77 -17.34 -17.72
N VAL A 72 -0.51 -17.74 -17.85
CA VAL A 72 0.63 -17.04 -17.28
C VAL A 72 1.40 -16.36 -18.39
N GLU A 73 1.54 -15.04 -18.29
CA GLU A 73 2.30 -14.24 -19.25
C GLU A 73 3.46 -13.53 -18.55
N ALA A 74 4.64 -13.59 -19.17
CA ALA A 74 5.79 -12.79 -18.78
C ALA A 74 5.91 -11.59 -19.72
N SER A 75 6.24 -10.43 -19.17
CA SER A 75 6.50 -9.23 -19.97
C SER A 75 7.77 -9.41 -20.79
N ARG A 76 7.71 -9.01 -22.07
CA ARG A 76 8.89 -8.99 -22.96
C ARG A 76 9.86 -7.88 -22.60
N ASP A 77 9.35 -6.77 -22.06
CA ASP A 77 10.12 -5.56 -21.78
C ASP A 77 10.64 -5.51 -20.34
N ASN A 78 10.14 -6.39 -19.46
CA ASN A 78 10.55 -6.45 -18.06
C ASN A 78 10.70 -7.92 -17.59
N PRO A 79 11.94 -8.39 -17.35
CA PRO A 79 12.21 -9.78 -16.97
C PRO A 79 11.69 -10.16 -15.58
N GLU A 80 11.26 -9.21 -14.76
CA GLU A 80 10.70 -9.45 -13.41
C GLU A 80 9.16 -9.47 -13.41
N ARG A 81 8.53 -9.06 -14.52
CA ARG A 81 7.07 -8.87 -14.56
C ARG A 81 6.36 -10.10 -15.10
N LEU A 82 5.58 -10.72 -14.23
CA LEU A 82 4.68 -11.83 -14.53
C LEU A 82 3.23 -11.44 -14.23
N THR A 83 2.30 -11.81 -15.11
CA THR A 83 0.88 -11.52 -15.00
C THR A 83 0.02 -12.75 -15.29
N LEU A 84 -1.15 -12.81 -14.64
CA LEU A 84 -2.13 -13.86 -14.81
C LEU A 84 -3.30 -13.32 -15.63
N MET A 85 -3.66 -14.01 -16.70
CA MET A 85 -4.94 -13.84 -17.37
C MET A 85 -5.92 -14.88 -16.83
N LEU A 86 -7.03 -14.40 -16.27
CA LEU A 86 -8.09 -15.24 -15.74
C LEU A 86 -9.25 -15.28 -16.73
N PRO A 87 -9.96 -16.41 -16.86
CA PRO A 87 -11.13 -16.48 -17.74
C PRO A 87 -12.17 -15.46 -17.27
N ASN A 88 -12.80 -14.74 -18.20
CA ASN A 88 -13.81 -13.71 -17.91
C ASN A 88 -13.31 -12.53 -17.04
N ALA A 89 -11.99 -12.29 -16.97
CA ALA A 89 -11.43 -11.08 -16.38
C ALA A 89 -11.02 -10.08 -17.46
N HIS A 90 -11.46 -8.83 -17.32
CA HIS A 90 -11.11 -7.75 -18.26
C HIS A 90 -9.70 -7.19 -18.06
N THR A 91 -9.04 -7.54 -16.96
CA THR A 91 -7.68 -7.08 -16.65
C THR A 91 -6.83 -8.25 -16.18
N THR A 92 -5.55 -8.19 -16.53
CA THR A 92 -4.54 -9.11 -16.02
C THR A 92 -4.21 -8.77 -14.57
N VAL A 93 -3.88 -9.78 -13.77
CA VAL A 93 -3.53 -9.60 -12.36
C VAL A 93 -2.09 -10.00 -12.13
N ALA A 94 -1.30 -9.14 -11.49
CA ALA A 94 0.02 -9.54 -11.01
C ALA A 94 -0.14 -10.39 -9.73
N PRO A 95 0.48 -11.58 -9.64
CA PRO A 95 0.41 -12.37 -8.43
C PRO A 95 1.14 -11.67 -7.29
N THR A 96 0.51 -11.64 -6.11
CA THR A 96 1.20 -11.32 -4.86
C THR A 96 2.19 -12.42 -4.51
N HIS A 97 3.14 -12.13 -3.62
CA HIS A 97 4.09 -13.13 -3.11
C HIS A 97 3.40 -14.40 -2.57
N TRP A 98 2.26 -14.24 -1.89
CA TRP A 98 1.44 -15.34 -1.39
C TRP A 98 0.75 -16.12 -2.52
N SER A 99 0.05 -15.44 -3.43
CA SER A 99 -0.65 -16.11 -4.54
C SER A 99 0.30 -16.81 -5.51
N PHE A 100 1.51 -16.27 -5.72
CA PHE A 100 2.56 -16.97 -6.46
C PHE A 100 2.95 -18.28 -5.78
N GLY A 101 3.07 -18.27 -4.45
CA GLY A 101 3.33 -19.47 -3.67
C GLY A 101 2.21 -20.51 -3.79
N GLN A 102 0.95 -20.06 -3.83
CA GLN A 102 -0.20 -20.95 -4.07
C GLN A 102 -0.13 -21.58 -5.46
N LEU A 103 0.14 -20.80 -6.52
CA LEU A 103 0.31 -21.32 -7.88
C LEU A 103 1.46 -22.34 -7.97
N ALA A 104 2.60 -22.05 -7.36
CA ALA A 104 3.73 -22.96 -7.31
C ALA A 104 3.36 -24.28 -6.60
N SER A 105 2.61 -24.20 -5.49
CA SER A 105 2.13 -25.38 -4.77
C SER A 105 1.15 -26.22 -5.60
N LEU A 106 0.25 -25.58 -6.35
CA LEU A 106 -0.70 -26.28 -7.23
C LEU A 106 0.01 -27.12 -8.31
N VAL A 107 1.18 -26.68 -8.75
CA VAL A 107 1.98 -27.37 -9.78
C VAL A 107 3.12 -28.22 -9.20
N GLY A 108 3.16 -28.41 -7.88
CA GLY A 108 4.19 -29.21 -7.21
C GLY A 108 5.61 -28.63 -7.27
N ALA A 109 5.76 -27.33 -7.54
CA ALA A 109 7.06 -26.68 -7.71
C ALA A 109 7.48 -25.87 -6.46
N PRO A 110 8.78 -25.86 -6.10
CA PRO A 110 9.28 -25.01 -5.02
C PRO A 110 9.17 -23.52 -5.36
N ALA A 111 8.30 -22.80 -4.65
CA ALA A 111 8.07 -21.37 -4.91
C ALA A 111 9.34 -20.51 -4.80
N THR A 112 10.24 -20.84 -3.87
CA THR A 112 11.52 -20.11 -3.69
C THR A 112 12.39 -20.21 -4.92
N TYR A 113 12.47 -21.39 -5.55
CA TYR A 113 13.24 -21.59 -6.77
C TYR A 113 12.62 -20.81 -7.93
N LEU A 114 11.30 -20.92 -8.14
CA LEU A 114 10.62 -20.21 -9.22
C LEU A 114 10.74 -18.68 -9.12
N ARG A 115 10.84 -18.11 -7.91
CA ARG A 115 11.07 -16.66 -7.71
C ARG A 115 12.47 -16.19 -8.06
N GLN A 116 13.46 -17.09 -8.10
CA GLN A 116 14.83 -16.76 -8.50
C GLN A 116 15.02 -16.78 -10.01
N LEU A 117 14.04 -17.31 -10.75
CA LEU A 117 14.07 -17.36 -12.19
C LEU A 117 13.55 -16.05 -12.78
N PRO A 118 14.05 -15.63 -13.97
CA PRO A 118 13.38 -14.62 -14.77
C PRO A 118 11.91 -15.00 -15.01
N ALA A 119 11.03 -14.00 -15.04
CA ALA A 119 9.59 -14.15 -15.20
C ALA A 119 9.19 -15.03 -16.38
N ALA A 120 9.95 -14.99 -17.49
CA ALA A 120 9.71 -15.86 -18.64
C ALA A 120 9.86 -17.35 -18.30
N LEU A 121 10.93 -17.73 -17.59
CA LEU A 121 11.16 -19.12 -17.18
C LEU A 121 10.20 -19.54 -16.09
N ALA A 122 9.96 -18.69 -15.08
CA ALA A 122 8.97 -18.95 -14.06
C ALA A 122 7.57 -19.15 -14.68
N GLY A 123 7.21 -18.29 -15.64
CA GLY A 123 5.94 -18.32 -16.36
C GLY A 123 5.74 -19.58 -17.17
N ILE A 124 6.75 -20.04 -17.92
CA ILE A 124 6.67 -21.29 -18.68
C ILE A 124 6.48 -22.49 -17.75
N ASN A 125 7.25 -22.57 -16.66
CA ASN A 125 7.13 -23.66 -15.68
C ASN A 125 5.74 -23.68 -15.03
N LEU A 126 5.24 -22.52 -14.61
CA LEU A 126 3.90 -22.39 -14.04
C LEU A 126 2.82 -22.74 -15.06
N GLN A 127 2.92 -22.25 -16.30
CA GLN A 127 1.94 -22.51 -17.35
C GLN A 127 1.85 -24.00 -17.69
N TYR A 128 3.00 -24.67 -17.85
CA TYR A 128 3.06 -26.11 -18.09
C TYR A 128 2.47 -26.90 -16.92
N GLY A 129 2.82 -26.51 -15.70
CA GLY A 129 2.28 -27.12 -14.49
C GLY A 129 0.76 -26.99 -14.44
N LEU A 130 0.21 -25.79 -14.64
CA LEU A 130 -1.23 -25.54 -14.56
C LEU A 130 -2.04 -26.29 -15.63
N SER A 131 -1.46 -26.52 -16.81
CA SER A 131 -2.13 -27.27 -17.89
C SER A 131 -2.04 -28.79 -17.75
N THR A 132 -1.10 -29.30 -16.95
CA THR A 132 -0.72 -30.72 -16.96
C THR A 132 -0.89 -31.40 -15.60
N HIS A 133 -0.70 -30.66 -14.50
CA HIS A 133 -0.97 -31.15 -13.16
C HIS A 133 -2.48 -31.09 -12.86
N ARG A 134 -3.11 -32.26 -12.88
CA ARG A 134 -4.38 -32.47 -12.18
C ARG A 134 -4.02 -32.55 -10.69
N ALA A 135 -4.37 -31.54 -9.91
CA ALA A 135 -4.29 -31.65 -8.46
C ALA A 135 -5.17 -32.85 -8.03
N GLU A 136 -4.55 -33.85 -7.42
CA GLU A 136 -5.25 -34.95 -6.73
C GLU A 136 -5.90 -34.44 -5.45
#